data_AF-A0A3B8WD53-F1
#
_entry.id   AF-A0A3B8WD53-F1
#
_cell.length_a   1.000
_cell.length_b   1.000
_cell.length_c   1.000
_cell.angle_alpha   90.00
_cell.angle_beta   90.00
_cell.angle_gamma   90.00
#
_symmetry.space_group_name_H-M   'P 1'
#
loop_
_entity.id
_entity.type
_entity.pdbx_description
1 polymer ?
#
loop_
_entity_poly.entity_id
_entity_poly.type
_entity_poly.pdbx_seq_one_letter_code
_entity_poly.pdbx_strand_id
1 'polypeptide(L)'
;WIYRIATNECLGFLNRKKRRFFLPIEDVAGQLTATIDSTPGLEGDEIQIKLQKALLKLPDKQRLVFNMRYYDELSYEDMAEITKTSVGALKASYHHA
;
A
#
# COMPACT_ATOMS: atom_id res chain seq x y z
N TRP A 1 18.66 2.68 5.14
CA TRP A 1 18.59 1.74 6.29
C TRP A 1 17.31 1.88 7.12
N ILE A 2 16.99 3.04 7.72
CA ILE A 2 15.76 3.26 8.51
C ILE A 2 14.49 2.96 7.71
N TYR A 3 14.41 3.45 6.47
CA TYR A 3 13.25 3.23 5.59
C TYR A 3 12.94 1.74 5.44
N ARG A 4 13.96 0.91 5.21
CA ARG A 4 13.80 -0.55 5.11
C ARG A 4 13.28 -1.19 6.40
N ILE A 5 13.74 -0.72 7.57
CA ILE A 5 13.25 -1.23 8.85
C ILE A 5 11.77 -0.86 9.03
N ALA A 6 11.41 0.40 8.79
CA ALA A 6 10.04 0.87 8.89
C ALA A 6 9.12 0.10 7.93
N THR A 7 9.50 -0.07 6.66
CA THR A 7 8.74 -0.84 5.68
C THR A 7 8.52 -2.28 6.13
N ASN A 8 9.58 -2.96 6.59
CA ASN A 8 9.48 -4.35 7.02
C ASN A 8 8.61 -4.52 8.27
N GLU A 9 8.74 -3.61 9.25
CA GLU A 9 7.90 -3.62 10.45
C GLU A 9 6.43 -3.36 10.14
N CYS A 10 6.13 -2.41 9.25
CA CYS A 10 4.76 -2.14 8.79
C CYS A 10 4.15 -3.35 8.09
N LEU A 11 4.88 -3.99 7.16
CA LEU A 11 4.42 -5.21 6.50
C LEU A 11 4.23 -6.36 7.49
N GLY A 12 5.16 -6.52 8.44
CA GLY A 12 5.06 -7.51 9.51
C GLY A 12 3.83 -7.28 10.39
N PHE A 13 3.58 -6.04 10.79
CA PHE A 13 2.41 -5.64 11.57
C PHE A 13 1.10 -5.92 10.83
N LEU A 14 1.00 -5.55 9.55
CA LEU A 14 -0.18 -5.84 8.72
C LEU A 14 -0.44 -7.34 8.62
N ASN A 15 0.59 -8.15 8.38
CA ASN A 15 0.46 -9.61 8.34
C ASN A 15 0.03 -10.20 9.69
N ARG A 16 0.60 -9.71 10.80
CA ARG A 16 0.19 -10.12 12.15
C ARG A 16 -1.27 -9.75 12.43
N LYS A 17 -1.70 -8.55 12.06
CA LYS A 17 -3.10 -8.10 12.20
C LYS A 17 -4.04 -9.00 11.38
N LYS A 18 -3.71 -9.28 10.12
CA LYS A 18 -4.47 -10.23 9.27
C LYS A 18 -4.64 -11.60 9.93
N ARG A 19 -3.55 -12.16 10.48
CA ARG A 19 -3.59 -13.47 11.15
C ARG A 19 -4.36 -13.45 12.47
N ARG A 20 -4.22 -12.40 13.27
CA ARG A 20 -4.83 -12.29 14.60
C ARG A 20 -6.35 -12.11 14.55
N PHE A 21 -6.85 -11.43 13.51
CA PHE A 21 -8.26 -11.11 13.43
C PHE A 21 -9.10 -12.18 12.69
N PHE A 22 -8.51 -13.16 11.99
CA PHE A 22 -9.24 -14.16 11.18
C PHE A 22 -10.35 -13.55 10.29
N LEU A 23 -10.25 -12.26 9.99
CA LEU A 23 -11.18 -11.54 9.15
C LEU A 23 -10.77 -11.77 7.69
N PRO A 24 -11.70 -12.10 6.78
CA PRO A 24 -11.44 -12.04 5.36
C PRO A 24 -10.83 -10.69 5.02
N ILE A 25 -9.79 -10.66 4.17
CA ILE A 25 -9.13 -9.40 3.77
C ILE A 25 -10.14 -8.39 3.19
N GLU A 26 -11.24 -8.88 2.60
CA GLU A 26 -12.39 -8.08 2.16
C GLU A 26 -13.03 -7.25 3.29
N ASP A 27 -13.10 -7.78 4.51
CA ASP A 27 -13.75 -7.10 5.64
C ASP A 27 -12.89 -5.96 6.22
N VAL A 28 -11.56 -6.12 6.20
CA VAL A 28 -10.63 -5.06 6.59
C VAL A 28 -10.63 -3.93 5.55
N ALA A 29 -10.61 -4.27 4.26
CA ALA A 29 -10.72 -3.28 3.18
C ALA A 29 -12.08 -2.55 3.25
N GLY A 30 -13.16 -3.27 3.59
CA GLY A 30 -14.48 -2.70 3.82
C GLY A 30 -14.52 -1.70 4.99
N GLN A 31 -13.95 -2.05 6.14
CA GLN A 31 -13.85 -1.13 7.29
C GLN A 31 -13.02 0.11 6.98
N LEU A 32 -11.89 -0.05 6.28
CA LEU A 32 -11.06 1.07 5.85
C LEU A 32 -11.82 1.97 4.87
N THR A 33 -12.57 1.38 3.94
CA THR A 33 -13.45 2.10 2.99
C THR A 33 -14.53 2.90 3.73
N ALA A 34 -15.20 2.28 4.69
CA ALA A 34 -16.22 2.96 5.51
C ALA A 34 -15.62 4.09 6.38
N THR A 35 -14.37 3.93 6.83
CA THR A 35 -13.64 4.98 7.56
C THR A 35 -13.29 6.15 6.64
N ILE A 36 -12.88 5.88 5.39
CA ILE A 36 -12.64 6.90 4.37
C ILE A 36 -13.93 7.67 4.09
N ASP A 37 -15.05 6.96 3.92
CA ASP A 37 -16.36 7.55 3.61
C ASP A 37 -16.93 8.40 4.76
N SER A 38 -16.49 8.17 6.00
CA SER A 38 -16.96 8.89 7.20
C SER A 38 -16.00 9.98 7.69
N THR A 39 -14.86 10.19 7.02
CA THR A 39 -13.87 11.22 7.41
C THR A 39 -14.31 12.60 6.90
N PRO A 40 -14.73 13.53 7.79
CA PRO A 40 -15.16 14.87 7.38
C PRO A 40 -13.95 15.66 6.87
N GLY A 41 -13.98 16.09 5.61
CA GLY A 41 -12.87 16.81 4.96
C GLY A 41 -12.27 16.12 3.73
N LEU A 42 -12.64 14.87 3.43
CA LEU A 42 -12.29 14.21 2.16
C LEU A 42 -13.29 14.49 1.02
N GLU A 43 -14.39 15.19 1.29
CA GLU A 43 -15.47 15.50 0.35
C GLU A 43 -15.05 16.30 -0.90
N GLY A 44 -13.80 16.80 -0.95
CA GLY A 44 -13.32 17.69 -2.01
C GLY A 44 -12.75 17.04 -3.26
N ASP A 45 -12.41 15.74 -3.24
CA ASP A 45 -11.80 15.11 -4.42
C ASP A 45 -12.25 13.64 -4.56
N GLU A 46 -13.41 13.46 -5.20
CA GLU A 46 -13.99 12.14 -5.49
C GLU A 46 -12.99 11.21 -6.20
N ILE A 47 -12.06 11.79 -6.97
CA ILE A 47 -10.99 11.06 -7.65
C ILE A 47 -9.97 10.54 -6.64
N GLN A 48 -9.59 11.34 -5.65
CA GLN A 48 -8.70 10.92 -4.56
C GLN A 48 -9.32 9.81 -3.72
N ILE A 49 -10.62 9.89 -3.40
CA ILE A 49 -11.33 8.82 -2.69
C ILE A 49 -11.32 7.53 -3.52
N LYS A 50 -11.64 7.62 -4.83
CA LYS A 50 -11.60 6.46 -5.73
C LYS A 50 -10.20 5.85 -5.81
N LEU A 51 -9.16 6.67 -5.87
CA LEU A 51 -7.76 6.21 -5.85
C LEU A 51 -7.43 5.46 -4.56
N GLN A 52 -7.77 6.01 -3.40
CA GLN A 52 -7.52 5.35 -2.11
C GLN A 52 -8.25 4.01 -2.00
N LYS A 53 -9.52 3.94 -2.43
CA LYS A 53 -10.27 2.69 -2.48
C LYS A 53 -9.66 1.67 -3.45
N ALA A 54 -9.15 2.12 -4.59
CA ALA A 54 -8.45 1.24 -5.55
C ALA A 54 -7.14 0.69 -4.97
N LEU A 55 -6.33 1.55 -4.32
CA LEU A 55 -5.10 1.15 -3.65
C LEU A 55 -5.36 0.09 -2.58
N LEU A 56 -6.47 0.19 -1.83
CA LEU A 56 -6.84 -0.81 -0.83
C LEU A 56 -7.13 -2.20 -1.41
N LYS A 57 -7.50 -2.31 -2.69
CA LYS A 57 -7.74 -3.60 -3.35
C LYS A 57 -6.44 -4.29 -3.82
N LEU A 58 -5.34 -3.54 -3.93
CA LEU A 58 -4.06 -4.10 -4.36
C LEU A 58 -3.45 -5.03 -3.31
N PRO A 59 -2.76 -6.11 -3.71
CA PRO A 59 -1.84 -6.84 -2.85
C PRO A 59 -0.84 -5.90 -2.17
N ASP A 60 -0.49 -6.19 -0.91
CA ASP A 60 0.35 -5.29 -0.09
C ASP A 60 1.68 -4.92 -0.76
N LYS A 61 2.29 -5.84 -1.52
CA LYS A 61 3.53 -5.59 -2.26
C LYS A 61 3.32 -4.60 -3.43
N GLN A 62 2.24 -4.74 -4.19
CA GLN A 62 1.94 -3.83 -5.29
C GLN A 62 1.59 -2.43 -4.78
N ARG A 63 0.76 -2.36 -3.72
CA ARG A 63 0.42 -1.09 -3.04
C ARG A 63 1.68 -0.38 -2.54
N LEU A 64 2.61 -1.14 -1.96
CA LEU A 64 3.88 -0.61 -1.46
C LEU A 64 4.73 -0.02 -2.60
N VAL A 65 4.90 -0.76 -3.70
CA VAL A 65 5.65 -0.31 -4.89
C VAL A 65 5.01 0.95 -5.49
N PHE A 66 3.67 0.98 -5.57
CA PHE A 66 2.95 2.16 -6.03
C PHE A 66 3.23 3.38 -5.14
N ASN A 67 3.10 3.23 -3.82
CA ASN A 67 3.30 4.34 -2.89
C ASN A 67 4.74 4.88 -2.93
N MET A 68 5.73 3.98 -2.95
CA MET A 68 7.15 4.35 -3.06
C MET A 68 7.43 5.17 -4.33
N ARG A 69 6.77 4.84 -5.44
CA ARG A 69 7.03 5.48 -6.72
C ARG A 69 6.22 6.75 -6.94
N TYR A 70 4.96 6.77 -6.52
CA TYR A 70 4.01 7.85 -6.78
C TYR A 70 4.02 8.93 -5.70
N TYR A 71 4.11 8.54 -4.42
CA TYR A 71 4.09 9.50 -3.31
C TYR A 71 5.50 9.82 -2.79
N ASP A 72 6.36 8.81 -2.66
CA ASP A 72 7.73 9.02 -2.15
C ASP A 72 8.73 9.36 -3.27
N GLU A 73 8.30 9.33 -4.53
CA GLU A 73 9.09 9.64 -5.74
C GLU A 73 10.45 8.92 -5.84
N LEU A 74 10.57 7.75 -5.24
CA LEU A 74 11.82 7.00 -5.19
C LEU A 74 12.22 6.46 -6.57
N SER A 75 13.54 6.40 -6.82
CA SER A 75 14.09 5.71 -7.99
C SER A 75 13.88 4.20 -7.88
N TYR A 76 13.84 3.50 -9.01
CA TYR A 76 13.69 2.04 -8.99
C TYR A 76 14.89 1.36 -8.34
N GLU A 77 16.05 1.98 -8.43
CA GLU A 77 17.31 1.56 -7.84
C GLU A 77 17.23 1.62 -6.30
N ASP A 78 16.73 2.72 -5.74
CA ASP A 78 16.53 2.86 -4.29
C ASP A 78 15.46 1.89 -3.78
N MET A 79 14.36 1.77 -4.52
CA MET A 79 13.31 0.81 -4.21
C MET A 79 13.83 -0.63 -4.23
N ALA A 80 14.74 -0.97 -5.14
CA ALA A 80 15.36 -2.29 -5.21
C ALA A 80 16.20 -2.59 -3.97
N GLU A 81 16.96 -1.61 -3.47
CA GLU A 81 17.74 -1.75 -2.23
C GLU A 81 16.83 -1.95 -1.00
N ILE A 82 15.72 -1.21 -0.95
CA ILE A 82 14.76 -1.27 0.16
C ILE A 82 14.01 -2.61 0.15
N THR A 83 13.43 -2.98 -0.99
CA THR A 83 12.54 -4.14 -1.14
C THR A 83 13.29 -5.45 -1.39
N LYS A 84 14.62 -5.40 -1.57
CA LYS A 84 15.49 -6.53 -1.92
C LYS A 84 14.94 -7.31 -3.13
N THR A 85 14.46 -6.58 -4.13
CA THR A 85 13.85 -7.11 -5.36
C THR A 85 14.50 -6.45 -6.58
N SER A 86 14.46 -7.08 -7.74
CA SER A 86 15.03 -6.50 -8.96
C SER A 86 14.21 -5.32 -9.49
N VAL A 87 14.88 -4.36 -10.13
CA VAL A 87 14.24 -3.23 -10.83
C VAL A 87 13.19 -3.71 -11.84
N GLY A 88 13.47 -4.81 -12.56
CA GLY A 88 12.51 -5.40 -13.51
C GLY A 88 11.22 -5.88 -12.85
N ALA A 89 11.32 -6.54 -11.70
CA ALA A 89 10.16 -6.98 -10.95
C ALA A 89 9.37 -5.79 -10.36
N LEU A 90 10.05 -4.72 -9.94
CA LEU A 90 9.41 -3.49 -9.46
C LEU A 90 8.65 -2.77 -10.59
N LYS A 91 9.24 -2.65 -11.78
CA LYS A 91 8.58 -2.09 -12.96
C LYS A 91 7.34 -2.89 -13.34
N ALA A 92 7.44 -4.21 -13.42
CA ALA A 92 6.30 -5.08 -13.68
C ALA A 92 5.21 -4.91 -12.60
N SER A 93 5.60 -4.90 -11.33
CA SER A 93 4.67 -4.70 -10.20
C SER A 93 3.99 -3.33 -10.23
N TYR A 94 4.67 -2.28 -10.67
CA TYR A 94 4.10 -0.93 -10.78
C TYR A 94 3.13 -0.81 -11.96
N HIS A 95 3.46 -1.42 -13.11
CA HIS A 95 2.58 -1.40 -14.29
C HIS A 95 1.32 -2.26 -14.14
N HIS A 96 1.35 -3.28 -13.27
CA HIS A 96 0.18 -4.12 -12.98
C HIS A 96 -0.66 -3.61 -11.80
N ALA A 97 -0.19 -2.58 -11.10
CA ALA A 97 -0.91 -1.92 -10.00
C ALA A 97 -1.92 -0.89 -10.57
#